data_AF-A0A9X8BKT4-F1
#
_entry.id   AF-A0A9X8BKT4-F1
#
_cell.length_a   1.000
_cell.length_b   1.000
_cell.length_c   1.000
_cell.angle_alpha   90.00
_cell.angle_beta   90.00
_cell.angle_gamma   90.00
#
_symmetry.space_group_name_H-M   'P 1'
#
loop_
_entity.id
_entity.type
_entity.pdbx_description
1 polymer ?
#
loop_
_entity_poly.entity_id
_entity_poly.type
_entity_poly.pdbx_seq_one_letter_code
_entity_poly.pdbx_strand_id
1 'polypeptide(L)'
;MKRFLFILSTAFIFNTSFAATPLPKDVQDFRNLAEECEHFAGEQDSDLDEQRQKELDASLQATCGKAVVQLKTLREKYKNDAALMKVINAYDF
;
A
#
# COMPACT_ATOMS: atom_id res chain seq x y z
N MET A 1 38.37 30.95 -40.16
CA MET A 1 37.04 30.30 -40.23
C MET A 1 36.93 29.31 -39.08
N LYS A 2 36.05 29.60 -38.10
CA LYS A 2 35.92 28.86 -36.83
C LYS A 2 35.30 27.49 -37.08
N ARG A 3 36.06 26.41 -36.81
CA ARG A 3 35.52 25.05 -36.77
C ARG A 3 34.87 24.85 -35.40
N PHE A 4 33.54 24.81 -35.37
CA PHE A 4 32.75 24.52 -34.18
C PHE A 4 33.02 23.08 -33.73
N LEU A 5 33.63 22.91 -32.56
CA LEU A 5 33.71 21.63 -31.86
C LEU A 5 32.36 21.39 -31.17
N PHE A 6 31.55 20.48 -31.70
CA PHE A 6 30.35 19.98 -31.01
C PHE A 6 30.77 18.89 -30.01
N ILE A 7 30.91 19.25 -28.74
CA ILE A 7 31.09 18.31 -27.64
C ILE A 7 29.69 17.76 -27.30
N LEU A 8 29.39 16.55 -27.77
CA LEU A 8 28.19 15.81 -27.40
C LEU A 8 28.37 15.28 -25.96
N SER A 9 28.08 16.12 -24.97
CA SER A 9 28.20 15.75 -23.56
C SER A 9 26.97 14.93 -23.13
N THR A 10 27.01 13.61 -23.35
CA THR A 10 26.03 12.67 -22.79
C THR A 10 26.24 12.54 -21.29
N ALA A 11 25.53 13.35 -20.50
CA ALA A 11 25.46 13.18 -19.06
C ALA A 11 24.62 11.93 -18.75
N PHE A 12 25.28 10.82 -18.44
CA PHE A 12 24.64 9.64 -17.86
C PHE A 12 24.26 10.02 -16.41
N ILE A 13 23.01 10.43 -16.22
CA ILE A 13 22.47 10.71 -14.89
C ILE A 13 22.38 9.37 -14.17
N PHE A 14 23.32 9.13 -13.25
CA PHE A 14 23.27 7.99 -12.34
C PHE A 14 22.02 8.14 -11.46
N ASN A 15 20.95 7.40 -11.79
CA ASN A 15 19.81 7.24 -10.91
C ASN A 15 20.27 6.41 -9.71
N THR A 16 20.54 7.07 -8.58
CA THR A 16 20.72 6.38 -7.30
C THR A 16 19.34 5.93 -6.82
N SER A 17 18.98 4.67 -7.07
CA SER A 17 17.82 4.06 -6.41
C SER A 17 18.13 3.90 -4.92
N PHE A 18 17.55 4.77 -4.09
CA PHE A 18 17.45 4.51 -2.66
C PHE A 18 16.45 3.38 -2.46
N ALA A 19 16.95 2.18 -2.15
CA ALA A 19 16.09 1.09 -1.71
C ALA A 19 15.41 1.53 -0.40
N ALA A 20 14.08 1.60 -0.41
CA ALA A 20 13.33 1.88 0.81
C ALA A 20 13.67 0.82 1.85
N THR A 21 13.91 1.24 3.09
CA THR A 21 14.07 0.31 4.21
C THR A 21 12.84 -0.60 4.27
N PRO A 22 13.02 -1.93 4.36
CA PRO A 22 11.90 -2.85 4.42
C PRO A 22 11.01 -2.52 5.62
N LEU A 23 9.69 -2.59 5.42
CA LEU A 23 8.73 -2.34 6.49
C LEU A 23 8.89 -3.38 7.60
N PRO A 24 8.60 -3.01 8.86
CA PRO A 24 8.39 -3.99 9.92
C PRO A 24 7.36 -5.03 9.49
N LYS A 25 7.59 -6.29 9.87
CA LYS A 25 6.77 -7.42 9.42
C LYS A 25 5.28 -7.22 9.70
N ASP A 26 4.93 -6.70 10.87
CA ASP A 26 3.54 -6.44 11.26
C ASP A 26 2.89 -5.33 10.43
N VAL A 27 3.65 -4.31 10.02
CA VAL A 27 3.16 -3.27 9.08
C VAL A 27 2.97 -3.85 7.68
N GLN A 28 3.87 -4.74 7.23
CA GLN A 28 3.72 -5.44 5.95
C GLN A 28 2.52 -6.39 5.95
N ASP A 29 2.34 -7.16 7.02
CA ASP A 29 1.21 -8.08 7.17
C ASP A 29 -0.12 -7.30 7.17
N PHE A 30 -0.18 -6.17 7.89
CA PHE A 30 -1.34 -5.28 7.88
C PHE A 30 -1.63 -4.71 6.50
N ARG A 31 -0.60 -4.23 5.78
CA ARG A 31 -0.76 -3.72 4.42
C ARG A 31 -1.39 -4.77 3.51
N ASN A 32 -0.88 -5.99 3.52
CA ASN A 32 -1.43 -7.05 2.68
C ASN A 32 -2.90 -7.33 3.02
N LEU A 33 -3.24 -7.38 4.30
CA LEU A 33 -4.61 -7.59 4.78
C LEU A 33 -5.55 -6.43 4.42
N ALA A 34 -5.05 -5.19 4.46
CA ALA A 34 -5.78 -4.00 4.08
C ALA A 34 -6.04 -3.95 2.56
N GLU A 35 -5.05 -4.30 1.75
CA GLU A 35 -5.19 -4.42 0.29
C GLU A 35 -6.20 -5.51 -0.10
N GLU A 36 -6.20 -6.66 0.61
CA GLU A 36 -7.23 -7.69 0.42
C GLU A 36 -8.63 -7.21 0.82
N CYS A 37 -8.75 -6.43 1.90
CA CYS A 37 -10.01 -5.81 2.28
C CYS A 37 -10.54 -4.86 1.18
N GLU A 38 -9.71 -3.95 0.69
CA GLU A 38 -10.09 -2.99 -0.37
C GLU A 38 -10.46 -3.72 -1.67
N HIS A 39 -9.75 -4.81 -1.99
CA HIS A 39 -10.05 -5.65 -3.13
C HIS A 39 -11.48 -6.20 -3.05
N PHE A 40 -11.85 -6.86 -1.95
CA PHE A 40 -13.20 -7.41 -1.78
C PHE A 40 -14.27 -6.31 -1.61
N ALA A 41 -13.92 -5.18 -1.02
CA ALA A 41 -14.85 -4.05 -0.88
C ALA A 41 -15.19 -3.45 -2.25
N GLY A 42 -14.20 -3.39 -3.15
CA GLY A 42 -14.41 -2.99 -4.54
C GLY A 42 -15.20 -3.98 -5.39
N GLU A 43 -15.39 -5.21 -4.93
CA GLU A 43 -16.19 -6.23 -5.61
C GLU A 43 -17.67 -6.23 -5.20
N GLN A 44 -18.08 -5.48 -4.17
CA GLN A 44 -19.48 -5.43 -3.79
C GLN A 44 -20.33 -4.79 -4.88
N ASP A 45 -21.33 -5.55 -5.36
CA ASP A 45 -22.27 -5.12 -6.39
C ASP A 45 -23.65 -5.74 -6.09
N SER A 46 -24.73 -4.95 -6.28
CA SER A 46 -26.11 -5.37 -6.05
C SER A 46 -26.61 -6.43 -7.03
N ASP A 47 -25.97 -6.56 -8.19
CA ASP A 47 -26.34 -7.48 -9.26
C ASP A 47 -25.72 -8.88 -9.10
N LEU A 48 -24.89 -9.08 -8.08
CA LEU A 48 -24.31 -10.38 -7.76
C LEU A 48 -25.39 -11.37 -7.33
N ASP A 49 -25.19 -12.66 -7.63
CA ASP A 49 -26.05 -13.69 -7.07
C ASP A 49 -25.85 -13.86 -5.55
N GLU A 50 -26.83 -14.46 -4.89
CA GLU A 50 -26.84 -14.60 -3.42
C GLU A 50 -25.65 -15.40 -2.89
N GLN A 51 -25.16 -16.38 -3.65
CA GLN A 51 -24.00 -17.17 -3.23
C GLN A 51 -22.75 -16.29 -3.26
N ARG A 52 -22.55 -15.53 -4.33
CA ARG A 52 -21.40 -14.66 -4.47
C ARG A 52 -21.41 -13.53 -3.44
N GLN A 53 -22.58 -12.96 -3.15
CA GLN A 53 -22.73 -11.96 -2.06
C GLN A 53 -22.28 -12.54 -0.72
N LYS A 54 -22.72 -13.76 -0.37
CA LYS A 54 -22.30 -14.42 0.88
C LYS A 54 -20.80 -14.69 0.96
N GLU A 55 -20.18 -15.09 -0.15
CA GLU A 55 -18.74 -15.29 -0.23
C GLU A 55 -17.97 -13.99 -0.01
N LEU A 56 -18.42 -12.89 -0.62
CA LEU A 56 -17.83 -11.56 -0.42
C LEU A 56 -18.02 -11.07 1.01
N ASP A 57 -19.20 -11.22 1.59
CA ASP A 57 -19.46 -10.81 2.98
C ASP A 57 -18.55 -11.55 3.97
N ALA A 58 -18.38 -12.87 3.79
CA ALA A 58 -17.46 -13.65 4.60
C ALA A 58 -16.00 -13.21 4.41
N SER A 59 -15.62 -12.87 3.18
CA SER A 59 -14.26 -12.41 2.85
C SER A 59 -13.98 -11.04 3.47
N LEU A 60 -14.90 -10.09 3.33
CA LEU A 60 -14.86 -8.77 3.96
C LEU A 60 -14.78 -8.87 5.49
N GLN A 61 -15.59 -9.72 6.09
CA GLN A 61 -15.52 -9.93 7.54
C GLN A 61 -14.15 -10.48 7.95
N ALA A 62 -13.60 -11.42 7.19
CA ALA A 62 -12.33 -12.06 7.48
C ALA A 62 -11.11 -11.15 7.26
N THR A 63 -11.19 -10.20 6.32
CA THR A 63 -10.10 -9.27 5.99
C THR A 63 -10.30 -7.92 6.67
N CYS A 64 -11.32 -7.15 6.29
CA CYS A 64 -11.59 -5.81 6.81
C CYS A 64 -11.78 -5.79 8.33
N GLY A 65 -12.52 -6.77 8.88
CA GLY A 65 -12.72 -6.87 10.33
C GLY A 65 -11.40 -7.01 11.10
N LYS A 66 -10.44 -7.78 10.56
CA LYS A 66 -9.09 -7.90 11.14
C LYS A 66 -8.24 -6.67 10.87
N ALA A 67 -8.37 -6.08 9.68
CA ALA A 67 -7.60 -4.90 9.27
C ALA A 67 -7.91 -3.70 10.19
N VAL A 68 -9.18 -3.48 10.56
CA VAL A 68 -9.59 -2.42 11.51
C VAL A 68 -8.90 -2.58 12.87
N VAL A 69 -8.86 -3.81 13.38
CA VAL A 69 -8.21 -4.11 14.66
C VAL A 69 -6.71 -3.85 14.56
N GLN A 70 -6.05 -4.35 13.52
CA GLN A 70 -4.61 -4.15 13.32
C GLN A 70 -4.26 -2.68 13.10
N LEU A 71 -5.07 -1.92 12.37
CA LEU A 71 -4.90 -0.49 12.14
C LEU A 71 -4.84 0.27 13.48
N LYS A 72 -5.78 0.01 14.38
CA LYS A 72 -5.78 0.61 15.72
C LYS A 72 -4.52 0.22 16.52
N THR A 73 -4.15 -1.05 16.50
CA THR A 73 -2.96 -1.55 17.21
C THR A 73 -1.67 -0.91 16.68
N LEU A 74 -1.52 -0.82 15.36
CA LEU A 74 -0.33 -0.28 14.71
C LEU A 74 -0.22 1.23 14.87
N ARG A 75 -1.34 1.96 14.80
CA ARG A 75 -1.37 3.40 15.10
C ARG A 75 -0.85 3.70 16.50
N GLU A 76 -1.23 2.89 17.50
CA GLU A 76 -0.72 3.06 18.87
C GLU A 76 0.76 2.65 18.98
N LYS A 77 1.14 1.51 18.39
CA LYS A 77 2.51 0.99 18.44
C LYS A 77 3.53 1.94 17.80
N TYR A 78 3.18 2.53 16.67
CA TYR A 78 4.06 3.36 15.86
C TYR A 78 3.75 4.86 15.93
N LYS A 79 2.96 5.32 16.89
CA LYS A 79 2.51 6.73 17.03
C LYS A 79 3.62 7.79 16.98
N ASN A 80 4.84 7.44 17.36
CA ASN A 80 6.01 8.34 17.35
C ASN A 80 6.91 8.19 16.12
N ASP A 81 6.60 7.27 15.20
CA ASP A 81 7.32 7.05 13.95
C ASP A 81 6.51 7.64 12.79
N ALA A 82 6.88 8.85 12.37
CA ALA A 82 6.16 9.57 11.31
C ALA A 82 6.20 8.83 9.96
N ALA A 83 7.26 8.08 9.66
CA ALA A 83 7.39 7.35 8.41
C ALA A 83 6.43 6.16 8.37
N LEU A 84 6.36 5.39 9.47
CA LEU A 84 5.43 4.26 9.57
C LEU A 84 3.98 4.73 9.72
N MET A 85 3.71 5.82 10.46
CA MET A 85 2.37 6.38 10.54
C MET A 85 1.85 6.84 9.18
N LYS A 86 2.72 7.35 8.29
CA LYS A 86 2.33 7.67 6.91
C LYS A 86 1.86 6.43 6.13
N VAL A 87 2.53 5.29 6.32
CA VAL A 87 2.14 4.02 5.68
C VAL A 87 0.85 3.48 6.29
N ILE A 88 0.76 3.45 7.63
CA ILE A 88 -0.40 2.91 8.36
C ILE A 88 -1.66 3.75 8.09
N ASN A 89 -1.53 5.08 8.02
CA ASN A 89 -2.65 5.99 7.78
C ASN A 89 -3.00 6.15 6.29
N ALA A 90 -2.36 5.41 5.38
CA ALA A 90 -2.82 5.34 3.99
C ALA A 90 -4.19 4.64 3.86
N TYR A 91 -4.63 3.96 4.94
CA TYR A 91 -5.89 3.24 5.03
C TYR A 91 -6.80 3.89 6.10
N ASP A 92 -8.08 4.11 5.77
CA ASP A 92 -9.04 4.85 6.60
C ASP A 92 -10.45 4.25 6.67
N PHE A 93 -10.59 2.98 6.29
CA PHE A 93 -11.82 2.19 6.45
C PHE A 93 -12.27 2.01 7.92
#